data_AF-A0AAU5HS23-F1
#
_entry.id   AF-A0AAU5HS23-F1
#
_cell.length_a   1.000
_cell.length_b   1.000
_cell.length_c   1.000
_cell.angle_alpha   90.00
_cell.angle_beta   90.00
_cell.angle_gamma   90.00
#
_symmetry.space_group_name_H-M   'P 1'
#
loop_
_entity.id
_entity.type
_entity.pdbx_description
1 polymer ?
#
loop_
_entity_poly.entity_id
_entity_poly.type
_entity_poly.pdbx_seq_one_letter_code
_entity_poly.pdbx_strand_id
1 'polypeptide(L)'
;MVAQYAPATFALGVERFEAAPAETVPMYNAARSVVDAMRHRSRIGETLALSALGRYLRSNGRSGVGELHHVASELGALSVIRPAVEAMLA
;
A
#
# COMPACT_ATOMS: atom_id res chain seq x y z
N MET A 1 -18.35 -9.92 17.39
CA MET A 1 -17.00 -10.42 17.06
C MET A 1 -16.07 -9.22 17.03
N VAL A 2 -15.22 -9.04 18.03
CA VAL A 2 -14.22 -7.96 18.02
C VAL A 2 -13.01 -8.51 17.27
N ALA A 3 -12.72 -7.98 16.08
CA ALA A 3 -11.46 -8.29 15.41
C ALA A 3 -10.32 -7.71 16.26
N GLN A 4 -9.40 -8.56 16.73
CA GLN A 4 -8.15 -8.08 17.31
C GLN A 4 -7.24 -7.64 16.17
N TYR A 5 -6.86 -6.37 16.17
CA TYR A 5 -5.86 -5.81 15.25
C TYR A 5 -4.84 -5.01 16.05
N ALA A 6 -3.61 -4.94 15.55
CA ALA A 6 -2.59 -4.06 16.10
C ALA A 6 -2.98 -2.60 15.81
N PRO A 7 -3.35 -1.79 16.83
CA PRO A 7 -3.93 -0.46 16.62
C PRO A 7 -3.00 0.47 15.84
N ALA A 8 -1.70 0.41 16.13
CA ALA A 8 -0.68 1.25 15.53
C ALA A 8 -0.62 1.10 13.99
N THR A 9 -0.68 -0.13 13.48
CA THR A 9 -0.60 -0.38 12.03
C THR A 9 -1.96 -0.36 11.34
N PHE A 10 -3.05 -0.44 12.08
CA PHE A 10 -4.41 -0.45 11.52
C PHE A 10 -4.82 0.93 11.02
N ALA A 11 -4.45 1.99 11.74
CA ALA A 11 -4.76 3.37 11.32
C ALA A 11 -3.83 3.88 10.20
N LEU A 12 -2.68 3.24 9.98
CA LEU A 12 -1.68 3.68 9.02
C LEU A 12 -2.23 3.67 7.58
N GLY A 13 -2.27 4.86 6.98
CA GLY A 13 -2.73 5.07 5.60
C GLY A 13 -4.25 5.00 5.44
N VAL A 14 -5.04 5.07 6.51
CA VAL A 14 -6.50 5.17 6.40
C VAL A 14 -6.90 6.60 6.08
N GLU A 15 -7.63 6.77 4.99
CA GLU A 15 -8.19 8.03 4.51
C GLU A 15 -9.72 7.94 4.40
N ARG A 16 -10.39 9.10 4.35
CA ARG A 16 -11.84 9.16 4.10
C ARG A 16 -12.10 9.19 2.60
N PHE A 17 -12.74 8.16 2.09
CA PHE A 17 -13.17 8.06 0.70
C PHE A 17 -14.68 8.32 0.62
N GLU A 18 -15.10 9.22 -0.28
CA GLU A 18 -16.52 9.49 -0.52
C GLU A 18 -17.13 8.34 -1.35
N ALA A 19 -17.97 7.53 -0.71
CA ALA A 19 -18.61 6.36 -1.33
C ALA A 19 -19.96 6.71 -1.99
N ALA A 20 -20.62 7.75 -1.48
CA ALA A 20 -21.84 8.35 -2.01
C ALA A 20 -21.87 9.83 -1.60
N PRO A 21 -22.74 10.68 -2.19
CA PRO A 21 -22.78 12.10 -1.83
C PRO A 21 -22.89 12.32 -0.32
N ALA A 22 -21.89 13.00 0.24
CA ALA A 22 -21.76 13.27 1.68
C ALA A 22 -21.61 12.02 2.60
N GLU A 23 -21.35 10.84 2.04
CA GLU A 23 -21.08 9.61 2.78
C GLU A 23 -19.61 9.21 2.60
N THR A 24 -18.87 9.12 3.72
CA THR A 24 -17.46 8.71 3.69
C THR A 24 -17.22 7.38 4.39
N VAL A 25 -16.37 6.56 3.79
CA VAL A 25 -15.88 5.30 4.37
C VAL A 25 -14.37 5.40 4.61
N PRO A 26 -13.85 4.81 5.70
CA PRO A 26 -12.42 4.66 5.88
C PRO A 26 -11.87 3.66 4.86
N MET A 27 -10.85 4.06 4.11
CA MET A 27 -10.19 3.20 3.13
C MET A 27 -8.69 3.36 3.24
N TYR A 28 -7.94 2.27 3.06
CA TYR A 28 -6.50 2.39 2.90
C TYR A 28 -6.17 3.13 1.60
N ASN A 29 -5.28 4.11 1.71
CA ASN A 29 -4.81 4.87 0.58
C ASN A 29 -3.99 4.01 -0.39
N ALA A 30 -3.63 4.59 -1.53
CA ALA A 30 -3.00 3.84 -2.61
C ALA A 30 -1.64 3.26 -2.20
N ALA A 31 -0.81 4.02 -1.48
CA ALA A 31 0.49 3.54 -1.00
C ALA A 31 0.33 2.33 -0.06
N ARG A 32 -0.59 2.43 0.91
CA ARG A 32 -0.87 1.34 1.85
C ARG A 32 -1.42 0.11 1.17
N SER A 33 -2.36 0.28 0.25
CA SER A 33 -2.95 -0.82 -0.51
C SER A 33 -1.90 -1.56 -1.36
N VAL A 34 -0.96 -0.84 -1.98
CA VAL A 34 0.15 -1.43 -2.75
C VAL A 34 1.11 -2.19 -1.84
N VAL A 35 1.47 -1.63 -0.68
CA VAL A 35 2.35 -2.33 0.27
C VAL A 35 1.70 -3.61 0.78
N ASP A 36 0.42 -3.59 1.13
CA ASP A 36 -0.31 -4.78 1.55
C ASP A 36 -0.44 -5.82 0.43
N ALA A 37 -0.67 -5.37 -0.81
CA ALA A 37 -0.68 -6.23 -1.98
C ALA A 37 0.67 -6.97 -2.15
N MET A 38 1.79 -6.26 -2.00
CA MET A 38 3.13 -6.85 -2.07
C MET A 38 3.46 -7.78 -0.88
N ARG A 39 3.03 -7.44 0.34
CA ARG A 39 3.17 -8.29 1.54
C ARG A 39 2.41 -9.60 1.41
N HIS A 40 1.25 -9.55 0.76
CA HIS A 40 0.33 -10.68 0.61
C HIS A 40 0.28 -11.24 -0.82
N ARG A 41 1.30 -10.95 -1.64
CA ARG A 41 1.36 -11.36 -3.06
C ARG A 41 1.25 -12.87 -3.29
N SER A 42 1.65 -13.69 -2.33
CA SER A 42 1.43 -15.15 -2.37
C SER A 42 -0.03 -15.56 -2.28
N ARG A 43 -0.92 -14.69 -1.78
CA ARG A 43 -2.37 -14.92 -1.65
C ARG A 43 -3.17 -14.22 -2.74
N ILE A 44 -2.77 -13.01 -3.12
CA ILE A 44 -3.50 -12.20 -4.11
C ILE A 44 -2.99 -12.36 -5.55
N GLY A 45 -1.81 -12.97 -5.71
CA GLY A 45 -1.11 -13.14 -6.99
C GLY A 45 0.03 -12.14 -7.20
N GLU A 46 1.21 -12.67 -7.55
CA GLU A 46 2.43 -11.89 -7.80
C GLU A 46 2.24 -10.84 -8.90
N THR A 47 1.67 -11.26 -10.03
CA THR A 47 1.44 -10.38 -11.20
C THR A 47 0.53 -9.20 -10.85
N LEU A 48 -0.50 -9.43 -10.04
CA LEU A 48 -1.41 -8.37 -9.61
C LEU A 48 -0.69 -7.37 -8.69
N ALA A 49 0.07 -7.88 -7.72
CA ALA A 49 0.84 -7.04 -6.80
C ALA A 49 1.86 -6.16 -7.53
N LEU A 50 2.65 -6.74 -8.44
CA LEU A 50 3.62 -6.00 -9.25
C LEU A 50 2.93 -5.01 -10.19
N SER A 51 1.81 -5.37 -10.81
CA SER A 51 1.04 -4.44 -11.66
C SER A 51 0.53 -3.23 -10.87
N ALA A 52 0.05 -3.44 -9.65
CA ALA A 52 -0.38 -2.36 -8.75
C ALA A 52 0.79 -1.44 -8.38
N LEU A 53 1.95 -2.01 -8.00
CA LEU A 53 3.18 -1.25 -7.72
C LEU A 53 3.60 -0.40 -8.91
N GLY A 54 3.71 -1.02 -10.10
CA GLY A 54 4.11 -0.32 -11.31
C GLY A 54 3.13 0.78 -11.69
N ARG A 55 1.82 0.54 -11.55
CA ARG A 55 0.79 1.56 -11.78
C ARG A 55 0.95 2.74 -10.82
N TYR A 56 1.11 2.45 -9.54
CA TYR A 56 1.27 3.48 -8.51
C TYR A 56 2.51 4.35 -8.75
N LEU A 57 3.66 3.75 -9.07
CA LEU A 57 4.89 4.49 -9.36
C LEU A 57 4.75 5.39 -10.60
N ARG A 58 4.10 4.92 -11.65
CA ARG A 58 3.82 5.74 -12.85
C ARG A 58 2.91 6.93 -12.56
N SER A 59 1.93 6.76 -11.67
CA SER A 59 0.97 7.83 -11.33
C SER A 59 1.52 8.85 -10.34
N ASN A 60 2.44 8.47 -9.46
CA ASN A 60 2.89 9.33 -8.34
C ASN A 60 4.36 9.77 -8.44
N GLY A 61 5.15 9.22 -9.36
CA GLY A 61 6.54 9.64 -9.57
C GLY A 61 7.42 9.52 -8.32
N ARG A 62 8.32 10.50 -8.10
CA ARG A 62 9.30 10.46 -7.02
C ARG A 62 8.68 10.54 -5.62
N SER A 63 7.60 11.29 -5.43
CA SER A 63 6.91 11.34 -4.12
C SER A 63 6.32 9.98 -3.74
N GLY A 64 5.81 9.23 -4.73
CA GLY A 64 5.30 7.88 -4.51
C GLY A 64 6.35 6.90 -3.96
N VAL A 65 7.63 7.04 -4.36
CA VAL A 65 8.71 6.20 -3.80
C VAL A 65 8.89 6.46 -2.31
N GLY A 66 8.86 7.73 -1.89
CA GLY A 66 8.96 8.11 -0.47
C GLY A 66 7.80 7.59 0.36
N GLU A 67 6.57 7.69 -0.16
CA GLU A 67 5.36 7.16 0.49
C GLU A 67 5.41 5.64 0.65
N LEU A 68 5.79 4.90 -0.41
CA LEU A 68 5.96 3.45 -0.33
C LEU A 68 7.02 3.05 0.69
N HIS A 69 8.15 3.76 0.72
CA HIS A 69 9.21 3.51 1.70
C HIS A 69 8.71 3.73 3.14
N HIS A 70 8.04 4.85 3.40
CA HIS A 70 7.48 5.16 4.72
C HIS A 70 6.51 4.07 5.18
N VAL A 71 5.50 3.75 4.37
CA VAL A 71 4.50 2.73 4.73
C VAL A 71 5.13 1.34 4.89
N ALA A 72 6.07 0.98 4.01
CA ALA A 72 6.79 -0.29 4.11
C ALA A 72 7.64 -0.40 5.37
N SER A 73 8.23 0.72 5.84
CA SER A 73 8.98 0.76 7.10
C SER A 73 8.07 0.45 8.29
N GLU A 74 6.94 1.17 8.39
CA GLU A 74 5.97 0.99 9.47
C GLU A 74 5.33 -0.41 9.50
N LEU A 75 5.26 -1.10 8.35
CA LEU A 75 4.70 -2.45 8.22
C LEU A 75 5.73 -3.58 8.22
N GLY A 76 7.03 -3.27 8.36
CA GLY A 76 8.11 -4.25 8.29
C GLY A 76 8.22 -4.94 6.92
N ALA A 77 7.88 -4.23 5.84
CA ALA A 77 7.78 -4.75 4.47
C ALA A 77 8.90 -4.25 3.53
N LEU A 78 9.91 -3.54 4.05
CA LEU A 78 11.02 -3.00 3.24
C LEU A 78 11.76 -4.07 2.45
N SER A 79 11.91 -5.28 3.00
CA SER A 79 12.56 -6.41 2.32
C SER A 79 11.86 -6.84 1.03
N VAL A 80 10.56 -6.56 0.90
CA VAL A 80 9.77 -6.86 -0.31
C VAL A 80 9.68 -5.63 -1.21
N ILE A 81 9.45 -4.44 -0.63
CA ILE A 81 9.16 -3.22 -1.39
C ILE A 81 10.41 -2.65 -2.04
N ARG A 82 11.52 -2.54 -1.31
CA ARG A 82 12.75 -1.93 -1.82
C ARG A 82 13.26 -2.59 -3.11
N PRO A 83 13.49 -3.92 -3.17
CA PRO A 83 14.00 -4.54 -4.39
C PRO A 83 13.01 -4.43 -5.57
N ALA A 84 11.70 -4.46 -5.30
CA ALA A 84 10.70 -4.33 -6.35
C ALA A 84 10.66 -2.90 -6.94
N VAL A 85 10.77 -1.87 -6.09
CA VAL A 85 10.88 -0.48 -6.54
C VAL A 85 12.18 -0.26 -7.32
N GLU A 86 13.31 -0.76 -6.81
CA GLU A 86 14.61 -0.68 -7.50
C GLU A 86 14.54 -1.31 -8.89
N ALA A 87 13.95 -2.50 -9.01
CA ALA A 87 13.79 -3.19 -10.30
C ALA A 87 12.87 -2.45 -11.29
N MET A 88 11.93 -1.63 -10.81
CA MET A 88 11.02 -0.85 -11.67
C MET A 88 11.59 0.50 -12.10
N LEU A 89 12.65 0.96 -11.43
CA LEU A 89 13.31 2.24 -11.72
C LEU A 89 14.65 2.08 -12.44
N ALA A 90 15.16 0.85 -12.55
CA ALA A 90 16.32 0.48 -13.36
C ALA A 90 15.97 0.47 -14.86
#